data_AF-A0A2D7HHH4-F1
#
_entry.id   AF-A0A2D7HHH4-F1
#
_cell.length_a   1.000
_cell.length_b   1.000
_cell.length_c   1.000
_cell.angle_alpha   90.00
_cell.angle_beta   90.00
_cell.angle_gamma   90.00
#
_symmetry.space_group_name_H-M   'P 1'
#
loop_
_entity.id
_entity.type
_entity.pdbx_description
1 polymer ?
#
loop_
_entity_poly.entity_id
_entity_poly.type
_entity_poly.pdbx_seq_one_letter_code
_entity_poly.pdbx_strand_id
1 'polypeptide(L)'
;MSNQTLTASLAQLESISTRNLSMEDTEHLLSRTRDAMSDLSQKIDNEYQHLAADFNNADPFSLGKARRLLSRFQTQADYLTNLEESLETHFHQKQIETRMAERLGGPRNLRVLEYGILFLIVALLGLLIYDMTAGPDNLRVSWLTSRSIFFIDAFCCAIFMSEFALRLSCAESKRFVWKHHWVDFATSIPIPGEAQLSRFGRLGRLARFARVLRLLRFARLFFFLWRGMDKLQDVMDVKMMKKTIRWSVMATLAGAFFIYQLEGHGAEDNLAANPVSTFGKAIW
;
A
#
# COMPACT_ATOMS: atom_id res chain seq x y z
N MET A 1 -19.91 6.00 -32.82
CA MET A 1 -20.30 7.21 -32.06
C MET A 1 -20.85 6.92 -30.66
N SER A 2 -21.62 5.84 -30.43
CA SER A 2 -22.16 5.51 -29.08
C SER A 2 -21.10 5.19 -28.02
N ASN A 3 -19.97 4.59 -28.40
CA ASN A 3 -18.91 4.26 -27.45
C ASN A 3 -18.17 5.50 -26.93
N GLN A 4 -18.04 6.56 -27.75
CA GLN A 4 -17.36 7.79 -27.36
C GLN A 4 -18.19 8.63 -26.37
N THR A 5 -19.51 8.67 -26.56
CA THR A 5 -20.43 9.33 -25.62
C THR A 5 -20.51 8.56 -24.30
N LEU A 6 -20.51 7.23 -24.34
CA LEU A 6 -20.50 6.39 -23.13
C LEU A 6 -19.17 6.53 -22.36
N THR A 7 -18.03 6.58 -23.06
CA THR A 7 -16.74 6.89 -22.42
C THR A 7 -16.65 8.33 -21.90
N ALA A 8 -17.29 9.30 -22.54
CA ALA A 8 -17.32 10.68 -22.07
C ALA A 8 -18.21 10.84 -20.82
N SER A 9 -19.37 10.16 -20.79
CA SER A 9 -20.25 10.11 -19.62
C SER A 9 -19.62 9.33 -18.46
N LEU A 10 -18.93 8.22 -18.74
CA LEU A 10 -18.15 7.50 -17.73
C LEU A 10 -16.96 8.33 -17.23
N ALA A 11 -16.29 9.11 -18.09
CA ALA A 11 -15.24 10.02 -17.68
C ALA A 11 -15.77 11.19 -16.83
N GLN A 12 -16.99 11.68 -17.10
CA GLN A 12 -17.68 12.65 -16.24
C GLN A 12 -18.03 12.05 -14.87
N LEU A 13 -18.56 10.83 -14.83
CA LEU A 13 -18.81 10.12 -13.57
C LEU A 13 -17.52 9.77 -12.82
N GLU A 14 -16.45 9.44 -13.53
CA GLU A 14 -15.11 9.19 -12.95
C GLU A 14 -14.44 10.50 -12.47
N SER A 15 -14.81 11.66 -13.03
CA SER A 15 -14.40 12.97 -12.51
C SER A 15 -15.09 13.35 -11.20
N ILE A 16 -16.25 12.75 -10.92
CA ILE A 16 -16.95 12.77 -9.62
C ILE A 16 -16.47 11.59 -8.74
N SER A 17 -15.30 11.02 -9.04
CA SER A 17 -14.64 10.08 -8.13
C SER A 17 -13.96 10.87 -7.01
N THR A 18 -14.09 10.37 -5.78
CA THR A 18 -13.50 10.93 -4.55
C THR A 18 -12.01 11.29 -4.64
N ARG A 19 -11.31 10.73 -5.65
CA ARG A 19 -9.88 10.87 -5.88
C ARG A 19 -9.42 12.25 -6.39
N ASN A 20 -10.31 13.03 -7.00
CA ASN A 20 -9.98 14.36 -7.56
C ASN A 20 -10.66 15.51 -6.82
N LEU A 21 -11.33 15.24 -5.70
CA LEU A 21 -11.97 16.27 -4.90
C LEU A 21 -10.91 17.21 -4.30
N SER A 22 -11.18 18.51 -4.34
CA SER A 22 -10.36 19.46 -3.61
C SER A 22 -10.48 19.22 -2.10
N MET A 23 -9.59 19.80 -1.31
CA MET A 23 -9.65 19.69 0.14
C MET A 23 -10.98 20.24 0.69
N GLU A 24 -11.46 21.34 0.10
CA GLU A 24 -12.72 22.00 0.47
C GLU A 24 -13.94 21.17 0.03
N ASP A 25 -13.92 20.59 -1.17
CA ASP A 25 -15.00 19.71 -1.63
C ASP A 25 -15.10 18.44 -0.76
N THR A 26 -13.95 17.89 -0.36
CA THR A 26 -13.90 16.70 0.49
C THR A 26 -14.47 16.99 1.88
N GLU A 27 -14.13 18.13 2.47
CA GLU A 27 -14.65 18.56 3.76
C GLU A 27 -16.18 18.76 3.71
N HIS A 28 -16.68 19.43 2.66
CA HIS A 28 -18.11 19.63 2.47
C HIS A 28 -18.86 18.30 2.22
N LEU A 29 -18.28 17.37 1.48
CA LEU A 29 -18.92 16.07 1.22
C LEU A 29 -18.93 15.18 2.46
N LEU A 30 -17.89 15.30 3.30
CA LEU A 30 -17.78 14.61 4.57
C LEU A 30 -18.81 15.13 5.59
N SER A 31 -18.99 16.45 5.71
CA SER A 31 -20.05 17.02 6.56
C SER A 31 -21.44 16.57 6.10
N ARG A 32 -21.72 16.60 4.79
CA ARG A 32 -22.98 16.11 4.23
C ARG A 32 -23.21 14.61 4.45
N THR A 33 -22.14 13.82 4.45
CA THR A 33 -22.22 12.37 4.74
C THR A 33 -22.59 12.13 6.20
N ARG A 34 -21.99 12.89 7.13
CA ARG A 34 -22.33 12.88 8.56
C ARG A 34 -23.77 13.32 8.82
N ASP A 35 -24.24 14.37 8.13
CA ASP A 35 -25.64 14.80 8.19
C ASP A 35 -26.58 13.69 7.70
N ALA A 36 -26.25 13.04 6.57
CA ALA A 36 -27.04 11.94 6.02
C ALA A 36 -27.09 10.72 6.95
N MET A 37 -26.02 10.43 7.70
CA MET A 37 -26.01 9.39 8.73
C MET A 37 -26.93 9.76 9.91
N SER A 38 -26.91 11.02 10.34
CA SER A 38 -27.82 11.51 11.39
C SER A 38 -29.29 11.39 10.94
N ASP A 39 -29.61 11.81 9.71
CA ASP A 39 -30.94 11.68 9.12
C ASP A 39 -31.38 10.22 9.00
N LEU A 40 -30.45 9.33 8.64
CA LEU A 40 -30.71 7.89 8.56
C LEU A 40 -31.03 7.31 9.93
N SER A 41 -30.28 7.69 10.96
CA SER A 41 -30.55 7.31 12.35
C SER A 41 -31.93 7.74 12.79
N GLN A 42 -32.32 8.99 12.51
CA GLN A 42 -33.64 9.50 12.87
C GLN A 42 -34.79 8.77 12.14
N LYS A 43 -34.58 8.39 10.87
CA LYS A 43 -35.55 7.58 10.11
C LYS A 43 -35.69 6.17 10.68
N ILE A 44 -34.59 5.55 11.09
CA ILE A 44 -34.61 4.22 11.74
C ILE A 44 -35.41 4.30 13.04
N ASP A 45 -35.18 5.33 13.86
CA ASP A 45 -35.92 5.52 15.12
C ASP A 45 -37.41 5.73 14.88
N ASN A 46 -37.80 6.55 13.91
CA ASN A 46 -39.21 6.77 13.57
C ASN A 46 -39.90 5.49 13.06
N GLU A 47 -39.26 4.75 12.16
CA GLU A 47 -39.79 3.47 11.65
C GLU A 47 -39.85 2.39 12.74
N TYR A 48 -38.90 2.39 13.68
CA TYR A 48 -38.93 1.51 14.85
C TYR A 48 -40.15 1.80 15.73
N GLN A 49 -40.47 3.07 15.99
CA GLN A 49 -41.66 3.46 16.77
C GLN A 49 -42.97 3.01 16.09
N HIS A 50 -43.07 3.17 14.77
CA HIS A 50 -44.23 2.69 14.00
C HIS A 50 -44.34 1.17 14.03
N LEU A 51 -43.23 0.46 13.84
CA LEU A 51 -43.21 -1.01 13.93
C LEU A 51 -43.56 -1.52 15.34
N ALA A 52 -43.10 -0.85 16.40
CA ALA A 52 -43.44 -1.21 17.77
C ALA A 52 -44.95 -1.09 18.04
N ALA A 53 -45.60 -0.07 17.47
CA ALA A 53 -47.06 0.08 17.52
C ALA A 53 -47.79 -1.03 16.74
N ASP A 54 -47.32 -1.37 15.54
CA ASP A 54 -47.88 -2.45 14.71
C ASP A 54 -47.68 -3.85 15.35
N PHE A 55 -46.55 -4.08 16.03
CA PHE A 55 -46.28 -5.31 16.77
C PHE A 55 -47.26 -5.51 17.93
N ASN A 56 -47.62 -4.44 18.64
CA ASN A 56 -48.63 -4.49 19.70
C ASN A 56 -50.02 -4.86 19.17
N ASN A 57 -50.30 -4.61 17.88
CA ASN A 57 -51.55 -4.99 17.21
C ASN A 57 -51.54 -6.43 16.66
N ALA A 58 -50.49 -7.21 16.94
CA ALA A 58 -50.35 -8.64 16.58
C ALA A 58 -50.46 -8.96 15.08
N ASP A 59 -50.02 -8.04 14.21
CA ASP A 59 -50.09 -8.24 12.76
C ASP A 59 -49.09 -9.32 12.29
N PRO A 60 -49.54 -10.39 11.58
CA PRO A 60 -48.67 -11.49 11.12
C PRO A 60 -47.58 -11.07 10.11
N PHE A 61 -47.78 -9.94 9.42
CA PHE A 61 -46.87 -9.45 8.37
C PHE A 61 -45.79 -8.49 8.90
N SER A 62 -45.87 -8.07 10.17
CA SER A 62 -44.97 -7.10 10.82
C SER A 62 -43.50 -7.57 10.81
N LEU A 63 -43.25 -8.85 11.13
CA LEU A 63 -41.92 -9.47 11.12
C LEU A 63 -41.25 -9.44 9.74
N GLY A 64 -42.01 -9.70 8.67
CA GLY A 64 -41.50 -9.69 7.30
C GLY A 64 -41.15 -8.27 6.83
N LYS A 65 -41.98 -7.28 7.19
CA LYS A 65 -41.74 -5.86 6.91
C LYS A 65 -40.50 -5.35 7.65
N ALA A 66 -40.38 -5.69 8.95
CA ALA A 66 -39.22 -5.34 9.78
C ALA A 66 -37.91 -5.85 9.19
N ARG A 67 -37.85 -7.12 8.75
CA ARG A 67 -36.63 -7.71 8.17
C ARG A 67 -36.19 -7.02 6.86
N ARG A 68 -37.15 -6.63 6.01
CA ARG A 68 -36.85 -5.89 4.77
C ARG A 68 -36.34 -4.48 5.05
N LEU A 69 -36.94 -3.79 6.03
CA LEU A 69 -36.50 -2.46 6.45
C LEU A 69 -35.09 -2.53 7.06
N LEU A 70 -34.84 -3.50 7.95
CA LEU A 70 -33.53 -3.74 8.54
C LEU A 70 -32.45 -3.91 7.46
N SER A 71 -32.67 -4.78 6.48
CA SER A 71 -31.70 -5.01 5.41
C SER A 71 -31.43 -3.75 4.57
N ARG A 72 -32.47 -2.95 4.26
CA ARG A 72 -32.30 -1.70 3.51
C ARG A 72 -31.49 -0.67 4.29
N PHE A 73 -31.81 -0.50 5.57
CA PHE A 73 -31.08 0.43 6.45
C PHE A 73 -29.64 0.00 6.68
N GLN A 74 -29.39 -1.30 6.84
CA GLN A 74 -28.02 -1.83 6.91
C GLN A 74 -27.23 -1.51 5.64
N THR A 75 -27.78 -1.77 4.45
CA THR A 75 -27.07 -1.44 3.20
C THR A 75 -26.80 0.06 3.05
N GLN A 76 -27.72 0.92 3.46
CA GLN A 76 -27.52 2.38 3.43
C GLN A 76 -26.47 2.82 4.45
N ALA A 77 -26.49 2.27 5.67
CA ALA A 77 -25.52 2.56 6.71
C ALA A 77 -24.12 2.09 6.29
N ASP A 78 -24.00 0.88 5.75
CA ASP A 78 -22.74 0.32 5.24
C ASP A 78 -22.18 1.19 4.11
N TYR A 79 -23.02 1.65 3.18
CA TYR A 79 -22.60 2.55 2.11
C TYR A 79 -22.07 3.88 2.65
N LEU A 80 -22.80 4.54 3.56
CA LEU A 80 -22.39 5.81 4.15
C LEU A 80 -21.11 5.68 4.98
N THR A 81 -20.98 4.60 5.74
CA THR A 81 -19.80 4.32 6.57
C THR A 81 -18.55 4.12 5.70
N ASN A 82 -18.66 3.31 4.64
CA ASN A 82 -17.56 3.11 3.69
C ASN A 82 -17.19 4.40 2.95
N LEU A 83 -18.19 5.23 2.63
CA LEU A 83 -17.97 6.52 1.98
C LEU A 83 -17.25 7.50 2.93
N GLU A 84 -17.68 7.59 4.18
CA GLU A 84 -17.01 8.41 5.20
C GLU A 84 -15.56 7.97 5.40
N GLU A 85 -15.30 6.67 5.57
CA GLU A 85 -13.94 6.15 5.75
C GLU A 85 -13.03 6.49 4.55
N SER A 86 -13.56 6.38 3.32
CA SER A 86 -12.83 6.75 2.12
C SER A 86 -12.55 8.26 2.07
N LEU A 87 -13.53 9.11 2.40
CA LEU A 87 -13.37 10.56 2.40
C LEU A 87 -12.42 11.03 3.49
N GLU A 88 -12.50 10.48 4.70
CA GLU A 88 -11.57 10.77 5.80
C GLU A 88 -10.13 10.42 5.41
N THR A 89 -9.94 9.25 4.80
CA THR A 89 -8.61 8.83 4.33
C THR A 89 -8.07 9.80 3.28
N HIS A 90 -8.89 10.19 2.30
CA HIS A 90 -8.51 11.16 1.27
C HIS A 90 -8.22 12.55 1.85
N PHE A 91 -9.06 13.02 2.76
CA PHE A 91 -8.89 14.31 3.44
C PHE A 91 -7.58 14.35 4.22
N HIS A 92 -7.31 13.34 5.06
CA HIS A 92 -6.06 13.26 5.83
C HIS A 92 -4.82 13.21 4.94
N GLN A 93 -4.86 12.44 3.85
CA GLN A 93 -3.75 12.37 2.90
C GLN A 93 -3.48 13.73 2.24
N LYS A 94 -4.53 14.38 1.71
CA LYS A 94 -4.40 15.70 1.09
C LYS A 94 -3.97 16.78 2.05
N GLN A 95 -4.50 16.77 3.27
CA GLN A 95 -4.14 17.72 4.31
C GLN A 95 -2.64 17.63 4.66
N ILE A 96 -2.10 16.40 4.79
CA ILE A 96 -0.68 16.17 5.06
C ILE A 96 0.18 16.67 3.88
N GLU A 97 -0.18 16.33 2.65
CA GLU A 97 0.53 16.79 1.44
C GLU A 97 0.58 18.32 1.37
N THR A 98 -0.55 18.99 1.55
CA THR A 98 -0.66 20.45 1.47
C THR A 98 0.18 21.13 2.56
N ARG A 99 0.07 20.68 3.83
CA ARG A 99 0.86 21.25 4.94
C ARG A 99 2.35 20.99 4.79
N MET A 100 2.74 19.82 4.27
CA MET A 100 4.14 19.55 3.96
C MET A 100 4.64 20.45 2.83
N ALA A 101 3.85 20.65 1.77
CA ALA A 101 4.19 21.56 0.68
C ALA A 101 4.38 23.01 1.18
N GLU A 102 3.50 23.49 2.07
CA GLU A 102 3.64 24.81 2.70
C GLU A 102 4.93 24.94 3.51
N ARG A 103 5.25 23.96 4.38
CA ARG A 103 6.48 23.98 5.18
C ARG A 103 7.76 23.87 4.33
N LEU A 104 7.72 23.12 3.24
CA LEU A 104 8.86 22.94 2.34
C LEU A 104 9.00 24.05 1.30
N GLY A 105 8.13 25.06 1.30
CA GLY A 105 8.20 26.21 0.38
C GLY A 105 7.67 25.91 -1.02
N GLY A 106 6.83 24.90 -1.16
CA GLY A 106 6.04 24.64 -2.36
C GLY A 106 5.90 23.16 -2.73
N PRO A 107 4.96 22.83 -3.64
CA PRO A 107 4.68 21.46 -4.07
C PRO A 107 5.86 20.84 -4.84
N ARG A 108 6.71 21.66 -5.47
CA ARG A 108 7.91 21.19 -6.17
C ARG A 108 8.95 20.62 -5.21
N ASN A 109 9.16 21.27 -4.06
CA ASN A 109 10.15 20.85 -3.07
C ASN A 109 9.72 19.56 -2.36
N LEU A 110 8.42 19.42 -2.07
CA LEU A 110 7.85 18.17 -1.57
C LEU A 110 8.12 17.02 -2.54
N ARG A 111 7.85 17.23 -3.83
CA ARG A 111 8.07 16.21 -4.86
C ARG A 111 9.56 15.85 -5.03
N VAL A 112 10.46 16.83 -4.95
CA VAL A 112 11.91 16.59 -4.97
C VAL A 112 12.35 15.77 -3.76
N LEU A 113 11.81 16.06 -2.57
CA LEU A 113 12.06 15.30 -1.35
C LEU A 113 11.57 13.86 -1.50
N GLU A 114 10.34 13.64 -2.01
CA GLU A 114 9.78 12.31 -2.23
C GLU A 114 10.60 11.48 -3.23
N TYR A 115 10.97 12.07 -4.36
CA TYR A 115 11.85 11.39 -5.33
C TYR A 115 13.25 11.15 -4.77
N GLY A 116 13.79 12.10 -4.01
CA GLY A 116 15.09 11.95 -3.35
C GLY A 116 15.09 10.78 -2.37
N ILE A 117 14.00 10.62 -1.61
CA ILE A 117 13.83 9.51 -0.67
C ILE A 117 13.67 8.18 -1.39
N LEU A 118 12.87 8.13 -2.46
CA LEU A 118 12.75 6.93 -3.29
C LEU A 118 14.11 6.51 -3.87
N PHE A 119 14.86 7.47 -4.42
CA PHE A 119 16.21 7.23 -4.93
C PHE A 119 17.14 6.72 -3.82
N LEU A 120 17.07 7.31 -2.62
CA LEU A 120 17.88 6.89 -1.47
C LEU A 120 17.56 5.46 -1.03
N ILE A 121 16.28 5.08 -1.02
CA ILE A 121 15.84 3.71 -0.71
C ILE A 121 16.44 2.72 -1.72
N VAL A 122 16.32 3.01 -3.01
CA VAL A 122 16.86 2.14 -4.07
C VAL A 122 18.38 2.06 -4.00
N ALA A 123 19.06 3.18 -3.80
CA ALA A 123 20.52 3.25 -3.67
C ALA A 123 21.01 2.46 -2.45
N LEU A 124 20.35 2.59 -1.30
CA LEU A 124 20.66 1.82 -0.09
C LEU A 124 20.39 0.34 -0.26
N LEU A 125 19.28 -0.04 -0.89
CA LEU A 125 18.97 -1.44 -1.17
C LEU A 125 20.06 -2.05 -2.05
N GLY A 126 20.50 -1.34 -3.09
CA GLY A 126 21.62 -1.73 -3.94
C GLY A 126 22.93 -1.86 -3.16
N LEU A 127 23.23 -0.90 -2.28
CA LEU A 127 24.42 -0.95 -1.42
C LEU A 127 24.38 -2.12 -0.44
N LEU A 128 23.21 -2.46 0.10
CA LEU A 128 23.04 -3.55 1.06
C LEU A 128 23.10 -4.92 0.37
N ILE A 129 22.55 -5.04 -0.85
CA ILE A 129 22.73 -6.23 -1.71
C ILE A 129 24.21 -6.38 -2.09
N TYR A 130 24.88 -5.27 -2.41
CA TYR A 130 26.32 -5.28 -2.68
C TYR A 130 27.11 -5.73 -1.46
N ASP A 131 26.81 -5.23 -0.25
CA ASP A 131 27.49 -5.68 0.98
C ASP A 131 27.31 -7.18 1.25
N MET A 132 26.16 -7.75 0.87
CA MET A 132 25.85 -9.18 1.03
C MET A 132 26.49 -10.08 -0.04
N THR A 133 26.69 -9.58 -1.26
CA THR A 133 27.23 -10.37 -2.38
C THR A 133 28.72 -10.16 -2.61
N ALA A 134 29.26 -8.99 -2.24
CA ALA A 134 30.68 -8.72 -2.27
C ALA A 134 31.37 -9.65 -1.26
N GLY A 135 32.30 -10.47 -1.76
CA GLY A 135 33.10 -11.39 -0.95
C GLY A 135 34.01 -10.68 0.07
N PRO A 136 35.04 -11.38 0.58
CA PRO A 136 35.86 -10.86 1.68
C PRO A 136 36.56 -9.53 1.33
N ASP A 137 36.77 -8.69 2.36
CA ASP A 137 37.07 -7.26 2.28
C ASP A 137 38.31 -6.87 1.45
N ASN A 138 39.18 -7.83 1.18
CA ASN A 138 40.43 -7.71 0.44
C ASN A 138 40.27 -7.45 -1.07
N LEU A 139 39.06 -7.57 -1.64
CA LEU A 139 38.75 -7.14 -3.02
C LEU A 139 37.89 -5.86 -3.10
N ARG A 140 37.54 -5.24 -1.97
CA ARG A 140 36.65 -4.06 -1.95
C ARG A 140 37.44 -2.78 -2.21
N VAL A 141 36.80 -1.82 -2.87
CA VAL A 141 37.36 -0.48 -3.11
C VAL A 141 37.66 0.20 -1.77
N SER A 142 38.83 0.84 -1.62
CA SER A 142 39.33 1.42 -0.37
C SER A 142 38.38 2.41 0.33
N TRP A 143 37.41 2.99 -0.38
CA TRP A 143 36.42 3.91 0.18
C TRP A 143 35.14 3.21 0.70
N LEU A 144 34.87 1.98 0.25
CA LEU A 144 33.69 1.17 0.57
C LEU A 144 33.94 0.12 1.67
N THR A 145 34.72 0.49 2.68
CA THR A 145 34.90 -0.33 3.88
C THR A 145 33.57 -0.45 4.65
N SER A 146 33.36 -1.55 5.38
CA SER A 146 32.13 -1.79 6.16
C SER A 146 31.77 -0.64 7.13
N ARG A 147 32.79 0.10 7.60
CA ARG A 147 32.60 1.29 8.44
C ARG A 147 31.98 2.48 7.67
N SER A 148 32.40 2.72 6.44
CA SER A 148 31.83 3.77 5.58
C SER A 148 30.40 3.45 5.20
N ILE A 149 30.11 2.18 4.87
CA ILE A 149 28.75 1.71 4.57
C ILE A 149 27.81 1.95 5.77
N PHE A 150 28.27 1.65 6.99
CA PHE A 150 27.49 1.93 8.20
C PHE A 150 27.22 3.42 8.41
N PHE A 151 28.19 4.30 8.16
CA PHE A 151 27.98 5.75 8.27
C PHE A 151 27.01 6.29 7.22
N ILE A 152 27.13 5.83 5.97
CA ILE A 152 26.20 6.18 4.89
C ILE A 152 24.79 5.73 5.26
N ASP A 153 24.66 4.51 5.74
CA ASP A 153 23.39 3.94 6.17
C ASP A 153 22.77 4.71 7.34
N ALA A 154 23.55 5.04 8.37
CA ALA A 154 23.09 5.85 9.50
C ALA A 154 22.65 7.25 9.06
N PHE A 155 23.38 7.87 8.13
CA PHE A 155 23.00 9.17 7.55
C PHE A 155 21.69 9.09 6.77
N CYS A 156 21.50 8.04 5.97
CA CYS A 156 20.26 7.84 5.23
C CYS A 156 19.06 7.56 6.16
N CYS A 157 19.26 6.75 7.21
CA CYS A 157 18.26 6.55 8.26
C CYS A 157 17.88 7.87 8.94
N ALA A 158 18.83 8.79 9.17
CA ALA A 158 18.55 10.11 9.71
C ALA A 158 17.69 10.97 8.77
N ILE A 159 17.91 10.87 7.45
CA ILE A 159 17.06 11.53 6.44
C ILE A 159 15.63 10.96 6.50
N PHE A 160 15.46 9.64 6.54
CA PHE A 160 14.13 9.03 6.65
C PHE A 160 13.42 9.37 7.96
N MET A 161 14.15 9.43 9.08
CA MET A 161 13.61 9.93 10.34
C MET A 161 13.12 11.37 10.22
N SER A 162 13.86 12.21 9.50
CA SER A 162 13.50 13.62 9.31
C SER A 162 12.24 13.75 8.46
N GLU A 163 12.10 12.98 7.38
CA GLU A 163 10.85 12.91 6.59
C GLU A 163 9.66 12.48 7.47
N PHE A 164 9.82 11.38 8.20
CA PHE A 164 8.76 10.86 9.06
C PHE A 164 8.37 11.87 10.15
N ALA A 165 9.35 12.55 10.75
CA ALA A 165 9.12 13.60 11.74
C ALA A 165 8.40 14.81 11.13
N LEU A 166 8.78 15.23 9.91
CA LEU A 166 8.09 16.29 9.19
C LEU A 166 6.63 15.92 8.92
N ARG A 167 6.38 14.71 8.41
CA ARG A 167 5.04 14.18 8.15
C ARG A 167 4.21 14.10 9.42
N LEU A 168 4.79 13.58 10.51
CA LEU A 168 4.13 13.50 11.82
C LEU A 168 3.83 14.88 12.41
N SER A 169 4.69 15.88 12.18
CA SER A 169 4.48 17.25 12.65
C SER A 169 3.41 18.01 11.87
N CYS A 170 3.16 17.63 10.62
CA CYS A 170 2.14 18.24 9.77
C CYS A 170 0.76 17.57 9.92
N ALA A 171 0.72 16.30 10.34
CA ALA A 171 -0.52 15.57 10.52
C ALA A 171 -1.30 16.01 11.76
N GLU A 172 -2.60 16.23 11.58
CA GLU A 172 -3.52 16.55 12.68
C GLU A 172 -3.79 15.33 13.56
N SER A 173 -3.99 14.16 12.93
CA SER A 173 -4.19 12.89 13.61
C SER A 173 -2.93 12.03 13.60
N LYS A 174 -2.17 12.03 14.70
CA LYS A 174 -0.97 11.18 14.86
C LYS A 174 -1.25 9.68 14.67
N ARG A 175 -2.46 9.22 15.01
CA ARG A 175 -2.89 7.82 14.84
C ARG A 175 -2.94 7.39 13.38
N PHE A 176 -3.40 8.26 12.48
CA PHE A 176 -3.48 7.98 11.05
C PHE A 176 -2.09 7.76 10.46
N VAL A 177 -1.13 8.64 10.79
CA VAL A 177 0.27 8.52 10.33
C VAL A 177 0.90 7.23 10.83
N TRP A 178 0.69 6.85 12.10
CA TRP A 178 1.22 5.60 12.63
C TRP A 178 0.58 4.37 11.98
N LYS A 179 -0.73 4.37 11.71
CA LYS A 179 -1.40 3.23 11.06
C LYS A 179 -0.90 3.03 9.62
N HIS A 180 -0.65 4.12 8.89
CA HIS A 180 -0.30 4.07 7.47
C HIS A 180 1.22 4.03 7.21
N HIS A 181 2.04 4.64 8.07
CA HIS A 181 3.49 4.79 7.90
C HIS A 181 4.32 4.15 9.02
N TRP A 182 3.82 3.14 9.73
CA TRP A 182 4.63 2.43 10.74
C TRP A 182 5.88 1.77 10.14
N VAL A 183 5.81 1.33 8.87
CA VAL A 183 6.96 0.75 8.15
C VAL A 183 8.06 1.79 7.99
N ASP A 184 7.70 3.06 7.81
CA ASP A 184 8.67 4.15 7.70
C ASP A 184 9.46 4.37 9.00
N PHE A 185 8.83 4.12 10.15
CA PHE A 185 9.46 4.14 11.47
C PHE A 185 10.27 2.87 11.77
N ALA A 186 9.77 1.69 11.35
CA ALA A 186 10.51 0.44 11.54
C ALA A 186 11.81 0.40 10.73
N THR A 187 11.82 1.00 9.54
CA THR A 187 13.00 1.06 8.64
C THR A 187 14.05 2.08 9.04
N SER A 188 13.71 3.03 9.92
CA SER A 188 14.58 4.14 10.29
C SER A 188 15.52 3.85 11.46
N ILE A 189 15.33 2.72 12.16
CA ILE A 189 16.18 2.29 13.27
C ILE A 189 17.46 1.66 12.69
N PRO A 190 18.64 2.29 12.82
CA PRO A 190 19.89 1.70 12.36
C PRO A 190 20.20 0.48 13.21
N ILE A 191 20.27 -0.70 12.58
CA ILE A 191 20.68 -1.92 13.27
C ILE A 191 22.20 -1.86 13.44
N PRO A 192 22.73 -1.84 14.68
CA PRO A 192 24.18 -1.78 14.88
C PRO A 192 24.84 -3.02 14.29
N GLY A 193 25.91 -2.81 13.52
CA GLY A 193 26.68 -3.90 12.93
C GLY A 193 27.30 -4.83 13.98
N GLU A 194 27.61 -6.06 13.55
CA GLU A 194 28.26 -7.13 14.35
C GLU A 194 29.42 -6.61 15.24
N ALA A 195 30.19 -5.63 14.75
CA ALA A 195 31.36 -5.07 15.44
C ALA A 195 31.03 -4.15 16.64
N GLN A 196 29.83 -3.56 16.71
CA GLN A 196 29.42 -2.70 17.84
C GLN A 196 28.67 -3.50 18.91
N LEU A 197 27.97 -4.56 18.49
CA LEU A 197 27.30 -5.53 19.36
C LEU A 197 28.28 -6.45 20.09
N SER A 198 29.45 -6.76 19.51
CA SER A 198 30.52 -7.52 20.18
C SER A 198 31.07 -6.80 21.42
N ARG A 199 30.95 -5.47 21.48
CA ARG A 199 31.39 -4.65 22.62
C ARG A 199 30.37 -4.64 23.77
N PHE A 200 29.08 -4.83 23.47
CA PHE A 200 28.01 -5.07 24.44
C PHE A 200 27.84 -6.55 24.83
N GLY A 201 28.31 -7.47 23.97
CA GLY A 201 28.07 -8.90 24.07
C GLY A 201 29.28 -9.71 24.52
N ARG A 202 29.77 -9.49 25.73
CA ARG A 202 30.78 -10.38 26.35
C ARG A 202 30.22 -11.74 26.84
N LEU A 203 29.02 -12.15 26.42
CA LEU A 203 28.32 -13.32 26.97
C LEU A 203 28.01 -14.37 25.90
N GLY A 204 28.95 -15.30 25.68
CA GLY A 204 28.73 -16.75 25.51
C GLY A 204 27.75 -17.30 24.46
N ARG A 205 27.17 -16.51 23.54
CA ARG A 205 26.09 -16.95 22.64
C ARG A 205 26.27 -16.59 21.16
N LEU A 206 27.52 -16.36 20.73
CA LEU A 206 27.91 -15.88 19.38
C LEU A 206 27.27 -16.66 18.21
N ALA A 207 27.10 -17.98 18.32
CA ALA A 207 26.49 -18.78 17.24
C ALA A 207 24.97 -18.52 17.05
N ARG A 208 24.24 -18.19 18.12
CA ARG A 208 22.80 -17.85 18.02
C ARG A 208 22.60 -16.41 17.56
N PHE A 209 23.44 -15.49 18.03
CA PHE A 209 23.37 -14.10 17.63
C PHE A 209 23.75 -13.89 16.17
N ALA A 210 24.73 -14.62 15.62
CA ALA A 210 25.04 -14.56 14.19
C ALA A 210 23.84 -14.96 13.30
N ARG A 211 23.04 -15.94 13.72
CA ARG A 211 21.80 -16.32 13.02
C ARG A 211 20.73 -15.24 13.13
N VAL A 212 20.53 -14.69 14.33
CA VAL A 212 19.57 -13.59 14.56
C VAL A 212 19.98 -12.35 13.76
N LEU A 213 21.28 -12.03 13.69
CA LEU A 213 21.76 -10.85 12.97
C LEU A 213 21.62 -11.02 11.46
N ARG A 214 21.85 -12.23 10.94
CA ARG A 214 21.52 -12.58 9.55
C ARG A 214 20.02 -12.43 9.26
N LEU A 215 19.16 -12.93 10.15
CA LEU A 215 17.70 -12.76 10.03
C LEU A 215 17.27 -11.28 10.10
N LEU A 216 17.89 -10.49 10.97
CA LEU A 216 17.65 -9.05 11.07
C LEU A 216 18.07 -8.31 9.80
N ARG A 217 19.18 -8.71 9.15
CA ARG A 217 19.59 -8.15 7.84
C ARG A 217 18.58 -8.48 6.74
N PHE A 218 18.09 -9.72 6.68
CA PHE A 218 17.05 -10.11 5.72
C PHE A 218 15.70 -9.43 6.00
N ALA A 219 15.30 -9.35 7.27
CA ALA A 219 14.11 -8.62 7.68
C ALA A 219 14.21 -7.15 7.27
N ARG A 220 15.39 -6.54 7.45
CA ARG A 220 15.65 -5.17 6.99
C ARG A 220 15.52 -5.04 5.47
N LEU A 221 16.15 -5.91 4.68
CA LEU A 221 15.97 -5.92 3.22
C LEU A 221 14.49 -5.99 2.84
N PHE A 222 13.76 -6.89 3.50
CA PHE A 222 12.34 -7.07 3.28
C PHE A 222 11.54 -5.81 3.62
N PHE A 223 11.79 -5.18 4.76
CA PHE A 223 11.13 -3.92 5.15
C PHE A 223 11.50 -2.75 4.22
N PHE A 224 12.75 -2.65 3.77
CA PHE A 224 13.18 -1.63 2.80
C PHE A 224 12.54 -1.85 1.44
N LEU A 225 12.43 -3.10 0.99
CA LEU A 225 11.75 -3.46 -0.25
C LEU A 225 10.25 -3.16 -0.15
N TRP A 226 9.62 -3.53 0.97
CA TRP A 226 8.22 -3.24 1.25
C TRP A 226 7.96 -1.73 1.23
N ARG A 227 8.77 -0.95 1.96
CA ARG A 227 8.71 0.52 1.94
C ARG A 227 8.91 1.09 0.54
N GLY A 228 9.88 0.55 -0.22
CA GLY A 228 10.12 0.91 -1.61
C GLY A 228 8.89 0.65 -2.48
N MET A 229 8.21 -0.48 -2.29
CA MET A 229 6.97 -0.81 -2.99
C MET A 229 5.82 0.13 -2.62
N ASP A 230 5.63 0.44 -1.34
CA ASP A 230 4.58 1.37 -0.90
C ASP A 230 4.80 2.77 -1.52
N LYS A 231 6.04 3.28 -1.49
CA LYS A 231 6.40 4.54 -2.14
C LYS A 231 6.30 4.49 -3.67
N LEU A 232 6.61 3.35 -4.28
CA LEU A 232 6.45 3.14 -5.72
C LEU A 232 4.97 3.09 -6.12
N GLN A 233 4.08 2.57 -5.27
CA GLN A 233 2.65 2.58 -5.53
C GLN A 233 2.06 4.00 -5.47
N ASP A 234 2.59 4.85 -4.59
CA ASP A 234 2.19 6.26 -4.52
C ASP A 234 2.69 7.08 -5.72
N VAL A 235 3.92 6.83 -6.17
CA VAL A 235 4.58 7.62 -7.23
C VAL A 235 4.30 7.09 -8.64
N MET A 236 4.21 5.77 -8.82
CA MET A 236 3.80 5.17 -10.08
C MET A 236 2.30 5.03 -10.07
N ASP A 237 1.62 5.94 -10.78
CA ASP A 237 0.17 5.92 -10.98
C ASP A 237 -0.33 4.49 -11.30
N VAL A 238 -0.88 3.84 -10.26
CA VAL A 238 -1.26 2.41 -10.23
C VAL A 238 -2.27 2.08 -11.35
N LYS A 239 -2.86 3.10 -11.96
CA LYS A 239 -3.82 3.04 -13.07
C LYS A 239 -3.21 2.49 -14.36
N MET A 240 -1.94 2.76 -14.65
CA MET A 240 -1.24 2.16 -15.80
C MET A 240 -0.70 0.77 -15.47
N MET A 241 -0.23 0.57 -14.23
CA MET A 241 0.38 -0.70 -13.80
C MET A 241 -0.64 -1.84 -13.68
N LYS A 242 -1.85 -1.59 -13.16
CA LYS A 242 -2.91 -2.62 -13.11
C LYS A 242 -3.31 -3.08 -14.51
N LYS A 243 -3.31 -2.17 -15.49
CA LYS A 243 -3.59 -2.48 -16.89
C LYS A 243 -2.45 -3.30 -17.51
N THR A 244 -1.20 -2.87 -17.34
CA THR A 244 -0.04 -3.58 -17.92
C THR A 244 0.21 -4.94 -17.27
N ILE A 245 0.06 -5.08 -15.94
CA ILE A 245 0.15 -6.39 -15.26
C ILE A 245 -0.94 -7.32 -15.77
N ARG A 246 -2.19 -6.85 -15.89
CA ARG A 246 -3.28 -7.67 -16.44
C ARG A 246 -2.99 -8.10 -17.87
N TRP A 247 -2.48 -7.21 -18.71
CA TRP A 247 -2.07 -7.54 -20.08
C TRP A 247 -0.88 -8.48 -20.13
N SER A 248 0.12 -8.32 -19.27
CA SER A 248 1.29 -9.21 -19.18
C SER A 248 0.88 -10.61 -18.76
N VAL A 249 0.06 -10.75 -17.72
CA VAL A 249 -0.45 -12.06 -17.26
C VAL A 249 -1.28 -12.72 -18.37
N MET A 250 -2.16 -11.96 -19.03
CA MET A 250 -2.93 -12.47 -20.16
C MET A 250 -2.04 -12.90 -21.33
N ALA A 251 -1.00 -12.14 -21.66
CA ALA A 251 -0.05 -12.47 -22.71
C ALA A 251 0.77 -13.72 -22.37
N THR A 252 1.23 -13.87 -21.13
CA THR A 252 1.95 -15.07 -20.66
C THR A 252 1.06 -16.31 -20.73
N LEU A 253 -0.19 -16.23 -20.26
CA LEU A 253 -1.14 -17.34 -20.33
C LEU A 253 -1.52 -17.69 -21.77
N ALA A 254 -1.74 -16.69 -22.62
CA ALA A 254 -2.03 -16.90 -24.03
C ALA A 254 -0.83 -17.55 -24.75
N GLY A 255 0.39 -17.05 -24.51
CA GLY A 255 1.62 -17.63 -25.07
C GLY A 255 1.80 -19.09 -24.65
N ALA A 256 1.65 -19.39 -23.37
CA ALA A 256 1.72 -20.75 -22.86
C ALA A 256 0.63 -21.67 -23.46
N PHE A 257 -0.59 -21.15 -23.66
CA PHE A 257 -1.68 -21.89 -24.30
C PHE A 257 -1.39 -22.18 -25.78
N PHE A 258 -0.90 -21.20 -26.54
CA PHE A 258 -0.53 -21.38 -27.95
C PHE A 258 0.62 -22.38 -28.12
N ILE A 259 1.67 -22.28 -27.30
CA ILE A 259 2.80 -23.22 -27.30
C ILE A 259 2.31 -24.63 -26.97
N TYR A 260 1.45 -24.77 -25.95
CA TYR A 260 0.86 -26.07 -25.60
C TYR A 260 0.01 -26.67 -26.74
N GLN A 261 -0.77 -25.86 -27.46
CA GLN A 261 -1.59 -26.35 -28.57
C GLN A 261 -0.73 -26.81 -29.77
N LEU A 262 0.28 -26.01 -30.13
CA LEU A 262 1.14 -26.23 -31.31
C LEU A 262 2.19 -27.32 -31.08
N GLU A 263 2.84 -27.35 -29.91
CA GLU A 263 3.97 -28.25 -29.61
C GLU A 263 3.58 -29.40 -28.66
N GLY A 264 2.44 -29.29 -27.96
CA GLY A 264 1.96 -30.34 -27.04
C GLY A 264 1.42 -31.59 -27.73
N HIS A 265 1.01 -31.50 -29.01
CA HIS A 265 0.50 -32.64 -29.80
C HIS A 265 1.51 -33.22 -30.79
N GLY A 266 2.71 -32.62 -30.93
CA GLY A 266 3.65 -32.92 -32.02
C GLY A 266 4.78 -33.92 -31.71
N ALA A 267 4.84 -34.51 -30.53
CA ALA A 267 5.94 -35.42 -30.14
C ALA A 267 5.41 -36.79 -29.67
N GLU A 268 4.92 -37.59 -30.62
CA GLU A 268 4.42 -38.95 -30.34
C GLU A 268 5.51 -39.95 -29.92
N ASP A 269 6.81 -39.62 -30.02
CA ASP A 269 7.84 -40.64 -29.79
C ASP A 269 8.52 -40.63 -28.41
N ASN A 270 8.37 -39.61 -27.56
CA ASN A 270 8.91 -39.65 -26.18
C ASN A 270 8.23 -38.64 -25.25
N LEU A 271 7.16 -39.04 -24.54
CA LEU A 271 6.46 -38.20 -23.54
C LEU A 271 7.39 -37.63 -22.44
N ALA A 272 8.50 -38.31 -22.16
CA ALA A 272 9.50 -37.89 -21.16
C ALA A 272 10.45 -36.80 -21.66
N ALA A 273 10.59 -36.62 -22.99
CA ALA A 273 11.51 -35.68 -23.60
C ALA A 273 10.85 -34.39 -24.11
N ASN A 274 9.50 -34.32 -24.15
CA ASN A 274 8.81 -33.13 -24.60
C ASN A 274 8.79 -32.06 -23.47
N PRO A 275 9.49 -30.92 -23.66
CA PRO A 275 9.60 -29.88 -22.64
C PRO A 275 8.27 -29.16 -22.37
N VAL A 276 7.26 -29.28 -23.24
CA VAL A 276 5.96 -28.59 -23.12
C VAL A 276 4.77 -29.54 -23.02
N SER A 277 5.01 -30.79 -22.58
CA SER A 277 3.97 -31.83 -22.43
C SER A 277 2.87 -31.53 -21.41
N THR A 278 3.01 -30.48 -20.60
CA THR A 278 2.02 -30.07 -19.61
C THR A 278 1.90 -28.56 -19.63
N PHE A 279 0.69 -28.05 -19.47
CA PHE A 279 0.43 -26.60 -19.38
C PHE A 279 1.32 -25.88 -18.35
N GLY A 280 1.61 -26.53 -17.22
CA GLY A 280 2.54 -26.00 -16.21
C GLY A 280 3.98 -25.84 -16.70
N LYS A 281 4.44 -26.68 -17.64
CA LYS A 281 5.77 -26.55 -18.26
C LYS A 281 5.79 -25.54 -19.41
N ALA A 282 4.66 -25.34 -20.07
CA ALA A 282 4.52 -24.30 -21.09
C ALA A 282 4.42 -22.88 -20.49
N ILE A 283 4.02 -22.77 -19.22
CA ILE A 283 4.01 -21.51 -18.45
C ILE A 283 5.39 -21.19 -17.85
N TRP A 284 6.17 -22.21 -17.49
CA TRP A 284 7.47 -22.08 -16.81
C TRP A 284 8.58 -21.73 -17.78
#